data_AF-A0A917Q2Y0-F1
#
_entry.id   AF-A0A917Q2Y0-F1
#
_cell.length_a   1.000
_cell.length_b   1.000
_cell.length_c   1.000
_cell.angle_alpha   90.00
_cell.angle_beta   90.00
_cell.angle_gamma   90.00
#
_symmetry.space_group_name_H-M   'P 1'
#
loop_
_entity.id
_entity.type
_entity.pdbx_description
1 polymer ?
#
loop_
_entity_poly.entity_id
_entity_poly.type
_entity_poly.pdbx_seq_one_letter_code
_entity_poly.pdbx_strand_id
1 'polypeptide(L)'
;MDYHNGYVENVNNKITEINTLNEKSLSSASIEEALDIQTNELLPLVDEIKDYMDSQEPEPEVVKEYHSLRVDQVDTWYEAFQMKFDVLEKMVDKSISEAEADKVLMEADEKYMEAGEKAQKADQKMEDLADEYNLELEEEG
;
A
#
# COMPACT_ATOMS: atom_id res chain seq x y z
N MET A 1 20.54 -6.52 -1.82
CA MET A 1 20.18 -6.35 -3.24
C MET A 1 18.97 -7.20 -3.58
N ASP A 2 19.05 -8.54 -3.57
CA ASP A 2 17.95 -9.42 -3.99
C ASP A 2 16.60 -9.12 -3.33
N TYR A 3 16.57 -8.92 -2.01
CA TYR A 3 15.34 -8.55 -1.30
C TYR A 3 14.77 -7.20 -1.77
N HIS A 4 15.61 -6.18 -1.91
CA HIS A 4 15.20 -4.84 -2.33
C HIS A 4 14.73 -4.83 -3.79
N ASN A 5 15.45 -5.52 -4.68
CA ASN A 5 15.06 -5.65 -6.08
C ASN A 5 13.72 -6.39 -6.20
N GLY A 6 13.53 -7.46 -5.42
CA GLY A 6 12.24 -8.16 -5.37
C GLY A 6 11.11 -7.25 -4.89
N TYR A 7 11.36 -6.39 -3.90
CA TYR A 7 10.39 -5.37 -3.47
C TYR A 7 10.06 -4.40 -4.61
N VAL A 8 11.05 -3.84 -5.31
CA VAL A 8 10.80 -2.93 -6.44
C VAL A 8 9.99 -3.62 -7.54
N GLU A 9 10.36 -4.85 -7.90
CA GLU A 9 9.70 -5.60 -8.97
C GLU A 9 8.25 -5.99 -8.65
N ASN A 10 7.98 -6.42 -7.42
CA ASN A 10 6.69 -6.98 -7.03
C ASN A 10 5.76 -5.99 -6.31
N VAL A 11 6.30 -4.88 -5.80
CA VAL A 11 5.53 -3.86 -5.06
C VAL A 11 5.46 -2.56 -5.86
N ASN A 12 6.59 -1.90 -6.14
CA ASN A 12 6.58 -0.55 -6.75
C ASN A 12 5.87 -0.52 -8.11
N ASN A 13 6.09 -1.55 -8.94
CA ASN A 13 5.41 -1.65 -10.24
C ASN A 13 3.88 -1.67 -10.10
N LYS A 14 3.35 -2.37 -9.08
CA LYS A 14 1.91 -2.49 -8.82
C LYS A 14 1.33 -1.21 -8.23
N ILE A 15 2.11 -0.45 -7.45
CA ILE A 15 1.66 0.83 -6.88
C ILE A 15 1.21 1.81 -7.98
N THR A 16 1.93 1.88 -9.10
CA THR A 16 1.54 2.75 -10.23
C THR A 16 0.17 2.36 -10.81
N GLU A 17 -0.06 1.06 -10.99
CA GLU A 17 -1.34 0.53 -11.47
C GLU A 17 -2.47 0.80 -10.47
N ILE A 18 -2.22 0.56 -9.17
CA ILE A 18 -3.16 0.83 -8.08
C ILE A 18 -3.53 2.31 -8.02
N ASN A 19 -2.57 3.22 -8.18
CA ASN A 19 -2.86 4.66 -8.23
C ASN A 19 -3.78 5.01 -9.40
N THR A 20 -3.53 4.42 -10.58
CA THR A 20 -4.37 4.62 -11.77
C THR A 20 -5.78 4.09 -11.55
N LEU A 21 -5.92 2.89 -10.98
CA LEU A 21 -7.22 2.27 -10.67
C LEU A 21 -7.97 3.06 -9.59
N ASN A 22 -7.26 3.61 -8.61
CA ASN A 22 -7.85 4.43 -7.57
C ASN A 22 -8.41 5.74 -8.14
N GLU A 23 -7.67 6.41 -9.02
CA GLU A 23 -8.16 7.60 -9.74
C GLU A 23 -9.38 7.27 -10.62
N LYS A 24 -9.36 6.12 -11.31
CA LYS A 24 -10.49 5.63 -12.11
C LYS A 24 -11.72 5.40 -11.23
N SER A 25 -11.57 4.75 -10.08
CA SER A 25 -12.64 4.54 -9.10
C SER A 25 -13.22 5.86 -8.59
N LEU A 26 -12.37 6.82 -8.22
CA LEU A 26 -12.80 8.14 -7.72
C LEU A 26 -13.51 9.00 -8.79
N SER A 27 -13.20 8.80 -10.06
CA SER A 27 -13.80 9.51 -11.19
C SER A 27 -14.97 8.77 -11.85
N SER A 28 -15.35 7.61 -11.32
CA SER A 28 -16.44 6.79 -11.84
C SER A 28 -17.78 7.51 -11.79
N ALA A 29 -18.68 7.17 -12.72
CA ALA A 29 -19.96 7.86 -12.85
C ALA A 29 -20.98 7.46 -11.77
N SER A 30 -20.72 6.36 -11.06
CA SER A 30 -21.57 5.81 -10.00
C SER A 30 -20.74 5.14 -8.91
N ILE A 31 -21.33 5.00 -7.72
CA ILE A 31 -20.70 4.31 -6.58
C ILE A 31 -20.58 2.82 -6.88
N GLU A 32 -21.55 2.24 -7.58
CA GLU A 32 -21.52 0.82 -7.99
C GLU A 32 -20.37 0.53 -8.96
N GLU A 33 -20.10 1.42 -9.92
CA GLU A 33 -18.94 1.32 -10.81
C GLU A 33 -17.62 1.51 -10.03
N ALA A 34 -17.59 2.47 -9.10
CA ALA A 34 -16.43 2.67 -8.23
C ALA A 34 -16.12 1.42 -7.39
N LEU A 35 -17.15 0.78 -6.83
CA LEU A 35 -17.05 -0.45 -6.06
C LEU A 35 -16.60 -1.63 -6.92
N ASP A 36 -17.10 -1.75 -8.16
CA ASP A 36 -16.70 -2.81 -9.09
C ASP A 36 -15.20 -2.74 -9.42
N ILE A 37 -14.69 -1.54 -9.72
CA ILE A 37 -13.25 -1.31 -9.95
C ILE A 37 -12.44 -1.68 -8.69
N GLN A 38 -12.90 -1.25 -7.51
CA GLN A 38 -12.18 -1.53 -6.27
C GLN A 38 -12.16 -3.03 -5.96
N THR A 39 -13.29 -3.72 -6.11
CA THR A 39 -13.42 -5.15 -5.81
C THR A 39 -12.64 -6.03 -6.80
N ASN A 40 -12.76 -5.75 -8.09
CA ASN A 40 -12.32 -6.68 -9.14
C ASN A 40 -10.97 -6.33 -9.75
N GLU A 41 -10.54 -5.08 -9.66
CA GLU A 41 -9.27 -4.62 -10.24
C GLU A 41 -8.28 -4.19 -9.16
N LEU A 42 -8.68 -3.33 -8.21
CA LEU A 42 -7.74 -2.71 -7.27
C LEU A 42 -7.37 -3.60 -6.09
N LEU A 43 -8.35 -4.08 -5.32
CA LEU A 43 -8.10 -4.86 -4.11
C LEU A 43 -7.26 -6.11 -4.37
N PRO A 44 -7.44 -6.87 -5.47
CA PRO A 44 -6.56 -7.99 -5.77
C PRO A 44 -5.08 -7.59 -5.87
N LEU A 45 -4.76 -6.42 -6.40
CA LEU A 45 -3.37 -5.94 -6.46
C LEU A 45 -2.83 -5.53 -5.09
N VAL A 46 -3.69 -4.94 -4.25
CA VAL A 46 -3.36 -4.60 -2.85
C VAL A 46 -3.11 -5.86 -2.03
N ASP A 47 -3.96 -6.87 -2.17
CA ASP A 47 -3.80 -8.19 -1.54
C ASP A 47 -2.53 -8.90 -2.05
N GLU A 48 -2.24 -8.86 -3.36
CA GLU A 48 -1.01 -9.41 -3.92
C GLU A 48 0.27 -8.79 -3.33
N ILE A 49 0.28 -7.48 -3.10
CA ILE A 49 1.41 -6.79 -2.44
C ILE A 49 1.53 -7.28 -0.99
N LYS A 50 0.41 -7.34 -0.26
CA LYS A 50 0.37 -7.79 1.13
C LYS A 50 0.88 -9.23 1.27
N ASP A 51 0.36 -10.13 0.45
CA ASP A 51 0.76 -11.54 0.40
C ASP A 51 2.23 -11.71 0.02
N TYR A 52 2.72 -10.94 -0.96
CA TYR A 52 4.13 -10.95 -1.33
C TYR A 52 5.00 -10.59 -0.12
N MET A 53 4.69 -9.49 0.56
CA MET A 53 5.44 -9.04 1.73
C MET A 53 5.40 -10.09 2.84
N ASP A 54 4.23 -10.59 3.19
CA ASP A 54 4.07 -11.60 4.26
C ASP A 54 4.78 -12.93 3.94
N SER A 55 4.97 -13.25 2.66
CA SER A 55 5.67 -14.46 2.23
C SER A 55 7.20 -14.38 2.35
N GLN A 56 7.76 -13.18 2.54
CA GLN A 56 9.21 -13.02 2.62
C GLN A 56 9.73 -13.38 4.01
N GLU A 57 10.74 -14.25 4.06
CA GLU A 57 11.43 -14.62 5.31
C GLU A 57 12.94 -14.36 5.17
N PRO A 58 13.41 -13.09 5.18
CA PRO A 58 14.82 -12.80 5.03
C PRO A 58 15.63 -13.33 6.23
N GLU A 59 16.80 -13.93 5.96
CA GLU A 59 17.64 -14.50 7.02
C GLU A 59 18.53 -13.48 7.74
N PRO A 60 19.25 -12.56 7.05
CA PRO A 60 20.17 -11.65 7.72
C PRO A 60 19.41 -10.64 8.59
N GLU A 61 19.87 -10.42 9.82
CA GLU A 61 19.17 -9.56 10.79
C GLU A 61 18.96 -8.13 10.26
N VAL A 62 19.96 -7.57 9.58
CA VAL A 62 19.85 -6.24 8.96
C VAL A 62 18.77 -6.17 7.88
N VAL A 63 18.53 -7.28 7.16
CA VAL A 63 17.48 -7.37 6.14
C VAL A 63 16.12 -7.61 6.81
N LYS A 64 16.05 -8.34 7.92
CA LYS A 64 14.81 -8.49 8.72
C LYS A 64 14.34 -7.16 9.28
N GLU A 65 15.24 -6.34 9.80
CA GLU A 65 14.90 -5.00 10.28
C GLU A 65 14.30 -4.15 9.15
N TYR A 66 14.95 -4.14 7.98
CA TYR A 66 14.44 -3.43 6.80
C TYR A 66 13.09 -3.98 6.33
N HIS A 67 12.96 -5.30 6.28
CA HIS A 67 11.72 -5.99 5.92
C HIS A 67 10.58 -5.64 6.86
N SER A 68 10.82 -5.64 8.18
CA SER A 68 9.82 -5.27 9.18
C SER A 68 9.30 -3.84 8.98
N LEU A 69 10.16 -2.89 8.57
CA LEU A 69 9.73 -1.53 8.24
C LEU A 69 8.83 -1.50 7.01
N ARG A 70 9.17 -2.27 5.97
CA ARG A 70 8.36 -2.39 4.75
C ARG A 70 7.03 -3.10 5.00
N VAL A 71 7.00 -4.12 5.86
CA VAL A 71 5.75 -4.77 6.27
C VAL A 71 4.86 -3.79 7.02
N ASP A 72 5.40 -3.06 8.01
CA ASP A 72 4.60 -2.09 8.77
C ASP A 72 4.06 -0.95 7.88
N GLN A 73 4.85 -0.51 6.89
CA GLN A 73 4.39 0.39 5.82
C GLN A 73 3.21 -0.21 5.05
N VAL A 74 3.38 -1.42 4.50
CA VAL A 74 2.38 -2.08 3.64
C VAL A 74 1.10 -2.42 4.43
N ASP A 75 1.22 -2.86 5.67
CA ASP A 75 0.07 -3.16 6.54
C ASP A 75 -0.78 -1.91 6.79
N THR A 76 -0.13 -0.78 7.07
CA THR A 76 -0.83 0.49 7.32
C THR A 76 -1.53 1.00 6.06
N TRP A 77 -0.86 0.85 4.92
CA TRP A 77 -1.41 1.21 3.61
C TRP A 77 -2.57 0.31 3.20
N TYR A 78 -2.45 -1.00 3.47
CA TYR A 78 -3.48 -2.00 3.27
C TYR A 78 -4.73 -1.68 4.09
N GLU A 79 -4.56 -1.38 5.38
CA GLU A 79 -5.66 -0.95 6.27
C GLU A 79 -6.42 0.25 5.69
N ALA A 80 -5.71 1.26 5.16
CA ALA A 80 -6.34 2.42 4.55
C ALA A 80 -7.22 2.04 3.34
N PHE A 81 -6.75 1.12 2.48
CA PHE A 81 -7.53 0.64 1.34
C PHE A 81 -8.75 -0.18 1.77
N GLN A 82 -8.60 -1.07 2.75
CA GLN A 82 -9.72 -1.84 3.29
C GLN A 82 -10.78 -0.92 3.91
N MET A 83 -10.38 0.13 4.64
CA MET A 83 -11.32 1.11 5.21
C MET A 83 -12.09 1.85 4.12
N LYS A 84 -11.43 2.29 3.04
CA LYS A 84 -12.07 2.98 1.91
C LYS A 84 -13.04 2.05 1.16
N PHE A 85 -12.63 0.80 0.97
CA PHE A 85 -13.47 -0.24 0.37
C PHE A 85 -14.74 -0.51 1.20
N ASP A 86 -14.57 -0.73 2.51
CA ASP A 86 -15.67 -0.92 3.46
C ASP A 86 -16.70 0.21 3.40
N VAL A 87 -16.24 1.45 3.24
CA VAL A 87 -17.12 2.61 3.10
C VAL A 87 -17.92 2.53 1.79
N LEU A 88 -17.25 2.23 0.67
CA LEU A 88 -17.92 2.08 -0.63
C LEU A 88 -18.99 0.99 -0.61
N GLU A 89 -18.67 -0.18 -0.04
CA GLU A 89 -19.64 -1.27 0.12
C GLU A 89 -20.86 -0.82 0.93
N LYS A 90 -20.62 -0.19 2.09
CA LYS A 90 -21.70 0.30 2.96
C LYS A 90 -22.51 1.43 2.31
N MET A 91 -21.91 2.25 1.45
CA MET A 91 -22.62 3.30 0.70
C MET A 91 -23.55 2.69 -0.35
N VAL A 92 -23.11 1.66 -1.09
CA VAL A 92 -23.96 0.91 -2.03
C VAL A 92 -25.13 0.25 -1.30
N ASP A 93 -24.86 -0.38 -0.16
CA ASP A 93 -25.87 -1.02 0.68
C ASP A 93 -26.74 -0.04 1.49
N LYS A 94 -26.41 1.26 1.44
CA LYS A 94 -27.08 2.33 2.20
C LYS A 94 -27.12 2.05 3.71
N SER A 95 -26.09 1.40 4.22
CA SER A 95 -25.95 0.96 5.61
C SER A 95 -25.07 1.88 6.45
N ILE A 96 -24.46 2.90 5.82
CA ILE A 96 -23.69 3.96 6.48
C ILE A 96 -24.27 5.33 6.14
N SER A 97 -24.24 6.27 7.10
CA SER A 97 -24.55 7.67 6.83
C SER A 97 -23.37 8.41 6.20
N GLU A 98 -23.64 9.51 5.50
CA GLU A 98 -22.58 10.36 4.91
C GLU A 98 -21.58 10.85 5.97
N ALA A 99 -22.05 11.29 7.14
CA ALA A 99 -21.18 11.74 8.22
C ALA A 99 -20.29 10.63 8.81
N GLU A 100 -20.79 9.39 8.86
CA GLU A 100 -19.99 8.23 9.29
C GLU A 100 -18.99 7.84 8.21
N ALA A 101 -19.39 7.87 6.93
CA ALA A 101 -18.50 7.63 5.80
C ALA A 101 -17.34 8.63 5.78
N ASP A 102 -17.63 9.94 5.87
CA ASP A 102 -16.63 11.00 5.91
C ASP A 102 -15.61 10.78 7.03
N LYS A 103 -16.08 10.37 8.22
CA LYS A 103 -15.19 10.10 9.35
C LYS A 103 -14.24 8.93 9.05
N VAL A 104 -14.75 7.83 8.51
CA VAL A 104 -13.91 6.66 8.17
C VAL A 104 -12.93 7.01 7.05
N LEU A 105 -13.34 7.81 6.07
CA LEU A 105 -12.46 8.28 4.99
C LEU A 105 -11.34 9.17 5.52
N MET A 106 -11.62 10.07 6.48
CA MET A 106 -10.59 10.86 7.15
C MET A 106 -9.58 9.98 7.91
N GLU A 107 -10.06 8.98 8.65
CA GLU A 107 -9.18 8.01 9.35
C GLU A 107 -8.34 7.21 8.35
N ALA A 108 -8.90 6.82 7.21
CA ALA A 108 -8.17 6.14 6.15
C ALA A 108 -7.10 7.04 5.50
N ASP A 109 -7.37 8.34 5.33
CA ASP A 109 -6.39 9.30 4.82
C ASP A 109 -5.26 9.54 5.83
N GLU A 110 -5.55 9.56 7.13
CA GLU A 110 -4.54 9.59 8.19
C GLU A 110 -3.62 8.35 8.11
N LYS A 111 -4.20 7.16 7.94
CA LYS A 111 -3.45 5.92 7.73
C LYS A 111 -2.59 5.96 6.47
N TYR A 112 -3.10 6.52 5.39
CA TYR A 112 -2.33 6.67 4.16
C TYR A 112 -1.11 7.60 4.37
N MET A 113 -1.27 8.70 5.10
CA MET A 113 -0.14 9.57 5.48
C MET A 113 0.86 8.84 6.40
N GLU A 114 0.38 8.09 7.39
CA GLU A 114 1.22 7.28 8.28
C GLU A 114 2.05 6.26 7.49
N ALA A 115 1.44 5.58 6.52
CA ALA A 115 2.15 4.66 5.63
C ALA A 115 3.25 5.37 4.82
N GLY A 116 2.99 6.60 4.37
CA GLY A 116 4.00 7.44 3.70
C GLY A 116 5.19 7.77 4.61
N GLU A 117 4.96 8.11 5.87
CA GLU A 117 6.04 8.32 6.84
C GLU A 117 6.83 7.04 7.14
N LYS A 118 6.16 5.88 7.20
CA LYS A 118 6.80 4.57 7.35
C LYS A 118 7.65 4.22 6.13
N ALA A 119 7.16 4.53 4.91
CA ALA A 119 7.92 4.35 3.68
C ALA A 119 9.23 5.15 3.72
N GLN A 120 9.18 6.44 4.07
CA GLN A 120 10.38 7.29 4.19
C GLN A 120 11.39 6.73 5.19
N LYS A 121 10.93 6.17 6.32
CA LYS A 121 11.82 5.53 7.30
C LYS A 121 12.49 4.28 6.74
N ALA A 122 11.74 3.46 5.98
CA ALA A 122 12.29 2.29 5.31
C ALA A 122 13.31 2.70 4.24
N ASP A 123 13.02 3.74 3.45
CA ASP A 123 13.92 4.28 2.42
C ASP A 123 15.24 4.76 3.06
N GLN A 124 15.16 5.54 4.14
CA GLN A 124 16.35 5.99 4.87
C GLN A 124 17.18 4.81 5.40
N LYS A 125 16.53 3.75 5.92
CA LYS A 125 17.23 2.54 6.36
C LYS A 125 17.94 1.85 5.19
N MET A 126 17.36 1.85 3.99
CA MET A 126 18.00 1.28 2.80
C MET A 126 19.21 2.10 2.35
N GLU A 127 19.13 3.42 2.39
CA GLU A 127 20.26 4.32 2.14
C GLU A 127 21.40 4.07 3.14
N ASP A 128 21.10 3.98 4.44
CA ASP A 128 22.09 3.70 5.49
C ASP A 128 22.79 2.35 5.25
N LEU A 129 22.03 1.32 4.86
CA LEU A 129 22.57 0.01 4.51
C LEU A 129 23.40 0.05 3.21
N ALA A 130 22.99 0.85 2.23
CA ALA A 130 23.77 1.01 1.00
C ALA A 130 25.14 1.65 1.29
N ASP A 131 25.17 2.66 2.16
CA ASP A 131 26.42 3.30 2.60
C ASP A 131 27.29 2.35 3.44
N GLU A 132 26.70 1.64 4.42
CA GLU A 132 27.41 0.71 5.31
C GLU A 132 28.05 -0.45 4.53
N TYR A 133 27.33 -0.99 3.54
CA TYR A 133 27.76 -2.16 2.77
C TYR A 133 28.31 -1.81 1.38
N ASN A 134 28.44 -0.52 1.05
CA ASN A 134 28.89 0.00 -0.24
C ASN A 134 28.12 -0.63 -1.42
N LEU A 135 26.79 -0.63 -1.32
CA LEU A 135 25.87 -1.13 -2.35
C LEU A 135 25.50 0.01 -3.30
N GLU A 136 25.44 -0.28 -4.61
CA GLU A 136 24.85 0.63 -5.59
C GLU A 136 23.34 0.39 -5.62
N LEU A 137 22.54 1.38 -5.22
CA LEU A 137 21.09 1.38 -5.42
C LEU A 137 20.79 1.75 -6.87
N GLU A 138 19.94 0.99 -7.55
CA GLU A 138 19.40 1.43 -8.83
C GLU A 138 18.42 2.59 -8.57
N GLU A 139 18.55 3.69 -9.32
CA GLU A 139 17.62 4.83 -9.20
C GLU A 139 16.20 4.35 -9.53
N GLU A 140 15.26 4.57 -8.60
CA GLU A 140 13.84 4.33 -8.82
C GLU A 140 13.35 5.29 -9.92
N GLY A 141 12.99 4.74 -11.09
CA GLY A 141 12.49 5.48 -12.26
C GLY A 141 11.00 5.77 -12.21
#